data_AF-A0A933WLW9-F1
#
_entry.id   AF-A0A933WLW9-F1
#
_cell.length_a   1.000
_cell.length_b   1.000
_cell.length_c   1.000
_cell.angle_alpha   90.00
_cell.angle_beta   90.00
_cell.angle_gamma   90.00
#
_symmetry.space_group_name_H-M   'P 1'
#
loop_
_entity.id
_entity.type
_entity.pdbx_description
1 polymer ?
#
loop_
_entity_poly.entity_id
_entity_poly.type
_entity_poly.pdbx_seq_one_letter_code
_entity_poly.pdbx_strand_id
1 'polypeptide(L)'
;MGTPNLRSLVDAEDIEAVWKETERLLRLMSPQLDLAPVRAGFQDMRRLFAGRYPGWRACNTEYHDKQHTTDTLLAMVRLMHGAAVSGTRFTDPELTVAVLSAMFHDSGYIQAEGDTEGTGAKYTAFHEERSAVFLAGYLKERGLPAEFPAQSEAILLCTGLHVDISRLSFSSENHKLLGRMLGAGDLLGQMAARNYLEKLLFLYREFQEGKVAGFVDEFDLLQKTFAFYGETHRRLADELGGVDRYLLPHFRARWGIAQDLYAQTIEQNLDYLRRVIDQGPEKYRDLLRRDGMVERLSRLYVRGPR
;
A
#
# COMPACT_ATOMS: atom_id res chain seq x y z
N MET A 1 -9.04 -29.97 -2.28
CA MET A 1 -8.06 -28.89 -2.49
C MET A 1 -8.59 -27.67 -1.75
N GLY A 2 -7.78 -27.01 -0.93
CA GLY A 2 -8.25 -25.86 -0.13
C GLY A 2 -8.65 -24.68 -1.01
N THR A 3 -9.52 -23.80 -0.50
CA THR A 3 -9.88 -22.55 -1.18
C THR A 3 -8.62 -21.71 -1.42
N PRO A 4 -8.33 -21.30 -2.66
CA PRO A 4 -7.16 -20.47 -2.94
C PRO A 4 -7.24 -19.16 -2.14
N ASN A 5 -6.10 -18.68 -1.64
CA ASN A 5 -5.99 -17.40 -0.93
C ASN A 5 -4.77 -16.61 -1.45
N LEU A 6 -4.78 -15.28 -1.28
CA LEU A 6 -3.75 -14.39 -1.82
C LEU A 6 -2.32 -14.82 -1.47
N ARG A 7 -2.07 -15.11 -0.20
CA ARG A 7 -0.75 -15.48 0.33
C ARG A 7 -0.21 -16.77 -0.30
N SER A 8 -1.09 -17.74 -0.57
CA SER A 8 -0.70 -18.99 -1.21
C SER A 8 -0.25 -18.83 -2.67
N LEU A 9 -0.65 -17.73 -3.33
CA LEU A 9 -0.24 -17.42 -4.69
C LEU A 9 1.09 -16.65 -4.71
N VAL A 10 1.15 -15.55 -3.94
CA VAL A 10 2.34 -14.74 -3.74
C VAL A 10 2.27 -14.18 -2.32
N ASP A 11 3.25 -14.52 -1.50
CA ASP A 11 3.36 -13.98 -0.14
C ASP A 11 3.93 -12.56 -0.21
N ALA A 12 3.14 -11.56 0.20
CA ALA A 12 3.56 -10.17 0.18
C ALA A 12 4.61 -9.85 1.27
N GLU A 13 4.73 -10.69 2.30
CA GLU A 13 5.81 -10.60 3.30
C GLU A 13 7.17 -11.04 2.72
N ASP A 14 7.16 -11.87 1.66
CA ASP A 14 8.36 -12.27 0.92
C ASP A 14 8.64 -11.27 -0.22
N ILE A 15 9.50 -10.30 0.08
CA ILE A 15 9.90 -9.25 -0.86
C ILE A 15 10.48 -9.81 -2.18
N GLU A 16 11.15 -10.96 -2.16
CA GLU A 16 11.68 -11.55 -3.40
C GLU A 16 10.55 -12.19 -4.22
N ALA A 17 9.52 -12.75 -3.58
CA ALA A 17 8.32 -13.21 -4.27
C ALA A 17 7.54 -12.05 -4.91
N VAL A 18 7.41 -10.92 -4.20
CA VAL A 18 6.79 -9.69 -4.72
C VAL A 18 7.54 -9.17 -5.95
N TRP A 19 8.88 -9.13 -5.89
CA TRP A 19 9.69 -8.74 -7.05
C TRP A 19 9.47 -9.66 -8.24
N LYS A 20 9.56 -10.97 -8.03
CA LYS A 20 9.40 -11.96 -9.11
C LYS A 20 8.04 -11.87 -9.78
N GLU A 21 6.98 -11.65 -9.01
CA GLU A 21 5.65 -11.47 -9.59
C GLU A 21 5.53 -10.12 -10.30
N THR A 22 6.06 -9.04 -9.73
CA THR A 22 6.09 -7.72 -10.39
C THR A 22 6.79 -7.78 -11.75
N GLU A 23 7.99 -8.36 -11.80
CA GLU A 23 8.76 -8.56 -13.04
C GLU A 23 7.98 -9.42 -14.04
N ARG A 24 7.35 -10.51 -13.59
CA ARG A 24 6.52 -11.36 -14.45
C ARG A 24 5.35 -10.60 -15.04
N LEU A 25 4.58 -9.88 -14.23
CA LEU A 25 3.38 -9.17 -14.69
C LEU A 25 3.72 -8.04 -15.65
N LEU A 26 4.80 -7.31 -15.40
CA LEU A 26 5.31 -6.30 -16.31
C LEU A 26 5.71 -6.89 -17.67
N ARG A 27 6.39 -8.05 -17.69
CA ARG A 27 6.72 -8.76 -18.94
C ARG A 27 5.49 -9.30 -19.68
N LEU A 28 4.44 -9.69 -18.96
CA LEU A 28 3.18 -10.11 -19.59
C LEU A 28 2.44 -8.94 -20.23
N MET A 29 2.54 -7.73 -19.65
CA MET A 29 1.93 -6.52 -20.22
C MET A 29 2.76 -5.93 -21.37
N SER A 30 4.08 -5.90 -21.22
CA SER A 30 5.02 -5.41 -22.25
C SER A 30 6.28 -6.29 -22.27
N PRO A 31 6.38 -7.24 -23.23
CA PRO A 31 7.51 -8.17 -23.29
C PRO A 31 8.88 -7.50 -23.45
N GLN A 32 8.92 -6.34 -24.13
CA GLN A 32 10.16 -5.61 -24.45
C GLN A 32 10.50 -4.48 -23.48
N LEU A 33 9.68 -4.27 -22.43
CA LEU A 33 9.93 -3.25 -21.42
C LEU A 33 11.34 -3.37 -20.85
N ASP A 34 12.05 -2.24 -20.81
CA ASP A 34 13.28 -2.13 -20.05
C ASP A 34 12.96 -2.08 -18.55
N LEU A 35 13.30 -3.16 -17.85
CA LEU A 35 13.08 -3.29 -16.41
C LEU A 35 14.20 -2.67 -15.57
N ALA A 36 15.27 -2.14 -16.16
CA ALA A 36 16.40 -1.59 -15.40
C ALA A 36 15.97 -0.46 -14.43
N PRO A 37 15.15 0.53 -14.83
CA PRO A 37 14.65 1.56 -13.91
C PRO A 37 13.83 0.99 -12.75
N VAL A 38 12.94 0.05 -13.06
CA VAL A 38 12.05 -0.58 -12.07
C VAL A 38 12.83 -1.45 -11.09
N ARG A 39 13.83 -2.20 -11.57
CA ARG A 39 14.72 -3.02 -10.75
C ARG A 39 15.58 -2.16 -9.81
N ALA A 40 16.11 -1.04 -10.31
CA ALA A 40 16.82 -0.07 -9.49
C ALA A 40 15.91 0.54 -8.42
N GLY A 41 14.71 0.97 -8.80
CA GLY A 41 13.69 1.47 -7.87
C GLY A 41 13.36 0.49 -6.76
N PHE A 42 13.19 -0.79 -7.09
CA PHE A 42 12.92 -1.81 -6.09
C PHE A 42 14.08 -2.04 -5.11
N GLN A 43 15.31 -2.06 -5.62
CA GLN A 43 16.51 -2.14 -4.76
C GLN A 43 16.62 -0.91 -3.85
N ASP A 44 16.23 0.26 -4.35
CA ASP A 44 16.32 1.53 -3.62
C ASP A 44 15.24 1.69 -2.57
N MET A 45 14.02 1.26 -2.86
CA MET A 45 12.97 1.06 -1.86
C MET A 45 13.49 0.18 -0.71
N ARG A 46 14.12 -0.96 -1.01
CA ARG A 46 14.72 -1.83 0.03
C ARG A 46 15.80 -1.14 0.84
N ARG A 47 16.62 -0.30 0.19
CA ARG A 47 17.66 0.48 0.87
C ARG A 47 17.02 1.56 1.75
N LEU A 48 16.01 2.25 1.26
CA LEU A 48 15.32 3.34 1.96
C LEU A 48 14.67 2.83 3.25
N PHE A 49 13.81 1.82 3.16
CA PHE A 49 13.14 1.25 4.34
C PHE A 49 14.13 0.67 5.35
N ALA A 50 15.29 0.20 4.90
CA ALA A 50 16.32 -0.36 5.78
C ALA A 50 17.36 0.67 6.29
N GLY A 51 17.20 1.97 5.98
CA GLY A 51 18.14 3.02 6.41
C GLY A 51 19.51 2.94 5.75
N ARG A 52 19.58 2.37 4.54
CA ARG A 52 20.78 2.26 3.71
C ARG A 52 20.72 3.16 2.47
N TYR A 53 19.67 3.97 2.32
CA TYR A 53 19.59 4.99 1.28
C TYR A 53 20.17 6.31 1.82
N PRO A 54 21.15 6.94 1.14
CA PRO A 54 21.85 8.11 1.67
C PRO A 54 20.93 9.27 2.05
N GLY A 55 21.16 9.88 3.22
CA GLY A 55 20.40 11.04 3.70
C GLY A 55 19.06 10.70 4.39
N TRP A 56 18.73 9.41 4.53
CA TRP A 56 17.47 8.95 5.13
C TRP A 56 17.69 7.89 6.21
N ARG A 57 16.83 7.91 7.21
CA ARG A 57 16.85 6.95 8.33
C ARG A 57 16.16 5.65 7.94
N ALA A 58 16.35 4.62 8.76
CA ALA A 58 15.52 3.41 8.64
C ALA A 58 14.06 3.75 8.95
N CYS A 59 13.14 3.08 8.26
CA CYS A 59 11.72 3.13 8.56
C CYS A 59 11.50 2.70 10.02
N ASN A 60 10.79 3.54 10.78
CA ASN A 60 10.46 3.32 12.18
C ASN A 60 8.96 3.50 12.47
N THR A 61 8.15 3.55 11.42
CA THR A 61 6.71 3.29 11.44
C THR A 61 6.45 1.79 11.47
N GLU A 62 5.30 1.39 12.00
CA GLU A 62 4.92 0.00 12.25
C GLU A 62 3.71 -0.42 11.39
N TYR A 63 2.85 0.54 11.00
CA TYR A 63 1.79 0.36 10.01
C TYR A 63 2.28 0.69 8.60
N HIS A 64 2.73 1.93 8.37
CA HIS A 64 3.23 2.39 7.07
C HIS A 64 4.69 1.95 6.89
N ASP A 65 4.87 0.64 6.80
CA ASP A 65 6.15 -0.04 6.77
C ASP A 65 6.43 -0.70 5.41
N LYS A 66 7.57 -1.38 5.32
CA LYS A 66 7.98 -2.10 4.11
C LYS A 66 6.92 -3.12 3.67
N GLN A 67 6.27 -3.83 4.61
CA GLN A 67 5.25 -4.82 4.26
C GLN A 67 4.05 -4.13 3.59
N HIS A 68 3.56 -3.04 4.17
CA HIS A 68 2.46 -2.26 3.58
C HIS A 68 2.82 -1.79 2.16
N THR A 69 4.05 -1.29 1.96
CA THR A 69 4.51 -0.91 0.62
C THR A 69 4.48 -2.07 -0.38
N THR A 70 4.88 -3.27 0.03
CA THR A 70 4.83 -4.46 -0.83
C THR A 70 3.41 -4.97 -1.06
N ASP A 71 2.50 -4.84 -0.09
CA ASP A 71 1.08 -5.16 -0.25
C ASP A 71 0.45 -4.26 -1.34
N THR A 72 0.69 -2.95 -1.25
CA THR A 72 0.22 -1.94 -2.22
C THR A 72 0.83 -2.14 -3.60
N LEU A 73 2.15 -2.35 -3.68
CA LEU A 73 2.83 -2.65 -4.96
C LEU A 73 2.22 -3.87 -5.65
N LEU A 74 2.02 -4.96 -4.90
CA LEU A 74 1.47 -6.18 -5.45
C LEU A 74 0.03 -5.99 -5.92
N ALA A 75 -0.81 -5.30 -5.15
CA ALA A 75 -2.18 -4.97 -5.57
C ALA A 75 -2.20 -4.11 -6.85
N MET A 76 -1.35 -3.09 -6.92
CA MET A 76 -1.22 -2.19 -8.07
C MET A 76 -0.87 -2.98 -9.35
N VAL A 77 0.20 -3.79 -9.34
CA VAL A 77 0.62 -4.52 -10.55
C VAL A 77 -0.40 -5.58 -10.98
N ARG A 78 -1.17 -6.13 -10.04
CA ARG A 78 -2.28 -7.05 -10.33
C ARG A 78 -3.44 -6.33 -11.04
N LEU A 79 -3.81 -5.14 -10.56
CA LEU A 79 -4.81 -4.28 -11.19
C LEU A 79 -4.40 -3.87 -12.61
N MET A 80 -3.14 -3.43 -12.79
CA MET A 80 -2.58 -3.08 -14.09
C MET A 80 -2.65 -4.26 -15.06
N HIS A 81 -2.20 -5.46 -14.63
CA HIS A 81 -2.25 -6.66 -15.46
C HIS A 81 -3.71 -7.03 -15.81
N GLY A 82 -4.62 -6.93 -14.84
CA GLY A 82 -6.04 -7.15 -15.04
C GLY A 82 -6.68 -6.25 -16.09
N ALA A 83 -6.33 -4.96 -16.09
CA ALA A 83 -6.73 -4.02 -17.14
C ALA A 83 -6.10 -4.36 -18.49
N ALA A 84 -4.81 -4.72 -18.50
CA ALA A 84 -4.11 -5.10 -19.73
C ALA A 84 -4.76 -6.30 -20.44
N VAL A 85 -5.05 -7.38 -19.69
CA VAL A 85 -5.75 -8.56 -20.25
C VAL A 85 -7.22 -8.27 -20.58
N SER A 86 -7.77 -7.16 -20.09
CA SER A 86 -9.12 -6.67 -20.43
C SER A 86 -9.12 -5.67 -21.59
N GLY A 87 -7.97 -5.42 -22.23
CA GLY A 87 -7.86 -4.62 -23.45
C GLY A 87 -7.24 -3.24 -23.29
N THR A 88 -6.92 -2.79 -22.07
CA THR A 88 -6.17 -1.55 -21.85
C THR A 88 -4.74 -1.72 -22.36
N ARG A 89 -4.21 -0.70 -23.04
CA ARG A 89 -2.80 -0.68 -23.49
C ARG A 89 -2.06 0.39 -22.70
N PHE A 90 -1.02 -0.04 -21.98
CA PHE A 90 -0.08 0.86 -21.32
C PHE A 90 1.21 0.92 -22.14
N THR A 91 1.79 2.10 -22.20
CA THR A 91 3.13 2.31 -22.75
C THR A 91 4.19 1.95 -21.70
N ASP A 92 5.42 1.67 -22.16
CA ASP A 92 6.54 1.37 -21.25
C ASP A 92 6.81 2.48 -20.22
N PRO A 93 6.78 3.78 -20.59
CA PRO A 93 6.91 4.86 -19.61
C PRO A 93 5.78 4.88 -18.57
N GLU A 94 4.53 4.63 -18.98
CA GLU A 94 3.37 4.56 -18.07
C GLU A 94 3.51 3.41 -17.06
N LEU A 95 3.92 2.22 -17.52
CA LEU A 95 4.18 1.08 -16.64
C LEU A 95 5.31 1.40 -15.65
N THR A 96 6.37 2.05 -16.12
CA THR A 96 7.55 2.38 -15.31
C THR A 96 7.21 3.38 -14.21
N VAL A 97 6.59 4.52 -14.56
CA VAL A 97 6.27 5.56 -13.59
C VAL A 97 5.26 5.07 -12.56
N ALA A 98 4.25 4.29 -12.97
CA ALA A 98 3.24 3.77 -12.06
C ALA A 98 3.80 2.79 -11.02
N VAL A 99 4.70 1.90 -11.45
CA VAL A 99 5.34 0.95 -10.52
C VAL A 99 6.31 1.66 -9.58
N LEU A 100 7.05 2.66 -10.05
CA LEU A 100 7.88 3.50 -9.19
C LEU A 100 7.04 4.29 -8.18
N SER A 101 5.91 4.87 -8.60
CA SER A 101 4.96 5.52 -7.68
C SER A 101 4.49 4.57 -6.59
N ALA A 102 4.14 3.32 -6.93
CA ALA A 102 3.72 2.34 -5.92
C ALA A 102 4.84 1.98 -4.92
N MET A 103 6.09 1.85 -5.39
CA MET A 103 7.24 1.56 -4.51
C MET A 103 7.57 2.68 -3.52
N PHE A 104 7.22 3.92 -3.86
CA PHE A 104 7.60 5.10 -3.08
C PHE A 104 6.41 5.91 -2.54
N HIS A 105 5.18 5.41 -2.66
CA HIS A 105 3.96 6.14 -2.25
C HIS A 105 3.99 6.59 -0.79
N ASP A 106 4.66 5.81 0.06
CA ASP A 106 4.82 6.05 1.50
C ASP A 106 6.23 6.48 1.93
N SER A 107 7.10 6.82 0.97
CA SER A 107 8.45 7.32 1.28
C SER A 107 8.43 8.58 2.15
N GLY A 108 7.32 9.32 2.12
CA GLY A 108 7.01 10.47 2.94
C GLY A 108 6.70 10.17 4.40
N TYR A 109 6.77 8.92 4.86
CA TYR A 109 6.93 8.61 6.28
C TYR A 109 8.40 8.59 6.71
N ILE A 110 9.33 8.31 5.80
CA ILE A 110 10.74 8.11 6.17
C ILE A 110 11.34 9.45 6.62
N GLN A 111 12.05 9.42 7.75
CA GLN A 111 12.70 10.59 8.31
C GLN A 111 14.01 10.87 7.58
N ALA A 112 14.31 12.15 7.32
CA ALA A 112 15.65 12.54 6.89
C ALA A 112 16.67 12.23 7.99
N GLU A 113 17.95 12.05 7.65
CA GLU A 113 19.00 11.65 8.59
C GLU A 113 19.08 12.53 9.85
N GLY A 114 18.94 13.85 9.67
CA GLY A 114 18.95 14.85 10.74
C GLY A 114 17.64 14.95 11.53
N ASP A 115 16.56 14.30 11.11
CA ASP A 115 15.31 14.27 11.85
C ASP A 115 15.30 13.07 12.83
N THR A 116 15.58 13.35 14.10
CA THR A 116 15.72 12.32 15.15
C THR A 116 14.58 12.31 16.16
N GLU A 117 13.59 13.19 16.02
CA GLU A 117 12.48 13.30 16.97
C GLU A 117 11.33 12.37 16.56
N GLY A 118 10.81 11.60 17.51
CA GLY A 118 9.68 10.71 17.28
C GLY A 118 9.96 9.65 16.20
N THR A 119 8.90 9.28 15.48
CA THR A 119 8.94 8.40 14.31
C THR A 119 8.50 9.14 13.06
N GLY A 120 8.52 8.43 11.92
CA GLY A 120 7.92 8.90 10.69
C GLY A 120 6.43 9.24 10.79
N ALA A 121 5.71 8.68 11.76
CA ALA A 121 4.26 8.84 11.88
C ALA A 121 3.80 10.28 12.10
N LYS A 122 4.66 11.17 12.61
CA LYS A 122 4.34 12.61 12.71
C LYS A 122 4.04 13.27 11.36
N TYR A 123 4.42 12.62 10.26
CA TYR A 123 4.20 13.09 8.91
C TYR A 123 2.87 12.63 8.29
N THR A 124 2.06 11.84 9.00
CA THR A 124 0.78 11.28 8.52
C THR A 124 -0.08 12.28 7.74
N ALA A 125 -0.20 13.52 8.22
CA ALA A 125 -1.10 14.52 7.63
C ALA A 125 -0.64 15.11 6.27
N PHE A 126 0.60 14.85 5.85
CA PHE A 126 1.17 15.40 4.61
C PHE A 126 2.22 14.44 4.02
N HIS A 127 2.05 13.14 4.27
CA HIS A 127 3.03 12.13 3.83
C HIS A 127 2.99 12.00 2.31
N GLU A 128 1.83 12.17 1.67
CA GLU A 128 1.66 12.11 0.22
C GLU A 128 2.50 13.18 -0.47
N GLU A 129 2.44 14.44 -0.02
CA GLU A 129 3.27 15.52 -0.58
C GLU A 129 4.75 15.26 -0.33
N ARG A 130 5.13 14.76 0.85
CA ARG A 130 6.53 14.38 1.13
C ARG A 130 7.01 13.26 0.20
N SER A 131 6.17 12.26 -0.04
CA SER A 131 6.49 11.15 -0.94
C SER A 131 6.63 11.63 -2.38
N ALA A 132 5.76 12.54 -2.84
CA ALA A 132 5.87 13.16 -4.16
C ALA A 132 7.18 13.94 -4.32
N VAL A 133 7.58 14.72 -3.30
CA VAL A 133 8.87 15.43 -3.29
C VAL A 133 10.05 14.46 -3.31
N PHE A 134 10.02 13.40 -2.50
CA PHE A 134 11.05 12.37 -2.51
C PHE A 134 11.18 11.73 -3.90
N LEU A 135 10.06 11.29 -4.46
CA LEU A 135 10.04 10.58 -5.74
C LEU A 135 10.48 11.49 -6.89
N ALA A 136 10.04 12.75 -6.92
CA ALA A 136 10.51 13.73 -7.90
C ALA A 136 12.04 13.90 -7.88
N GLY A 137 12.62 13.98 -6.68
CA GLY A 137 14.08 14.05 -6.50
C GLY A 137 14.78 12.78 -6.99
N TYR A 138 14.27 11.61 -6.58
CA TYR A 138 14.78 10.30 -6.99
C TYR A 138 14.77 10.13 -8.51
N LEU A 139 13.64 10.42 -9.16
CA LEU A 139 13.47 10.31 -10.61
C LEU A 139 14.47 11.19 -11.37
N LYS A 140 14.68 12.43 -10.89
CA LYS A 140 15.63 13.37 -11.46
C LYS A 140 17.08 12.90 -11.29
N GLU A 141 17.45 12.42 -10.10
CA GLU A 141 18.80 11.88 -9.82
C GLU A 141 19.12 10.68 -10.74
N ARG A 142 18.11 9.85 -11.01
CA ARG A 142 18.23 8.68 -11.90
C ARG A 142 18.19 9.02 -13.39
N GLY A 143 18.00 10.28 -13.77
CA GLY A 143 17.93 10.70 -15.17
C GLY A 143 16.73 10.13 -15.92
N LEU A 144 15.62 9.87 -15.22
CA LEU A 144 14.38 9.39 -15.82
C LEU A 144 13.64 10.53 -16.56
N PRO A 145 12.67 10.23 -17.44
CA PRO A 145 11.99 11.23 -18.26
C PRO A 145 11.47 12.42 -17.45
N ALA A 146 11.59 13.62 -18.03
CA ALA A 146 11.34 14.89 -17.33
C ALA A 146 9.87 15.08 -16.91
N GLU A 147 8.95 14.33 -17.53
CA GLU A 147 7.54 14.29 -17.22
C GLU A 147 7.18 13.38 -16.02
N PHE A 148 8.06 12.44 -15.65
CA PHE A 148 7.78 11.47 -14.58
C PHE A 148 7.49 12.14 -13.23
N PRO A 149 8.20 13.20 -12.78
CA PRO A 149 7.87 13.86 -11.53
C PRO A 149 6.39 14.29 -11.44
N ALA A 150 5.88 15.03 -12.42
CA ALA A 150 4.49 15.49 -12.43
C ALA A 150 3.48 14.33 -12.58
N GLN A 151 3.81 13.33 -13.40
CA GLN A 151 2.98 12.12 -13.55
C GLN A 151 2.90 11.31 -12.25
N SER A 152 4.04 11.14 -11.58
CA SER A 152 4.15 10.35 -10.36
C SER A 152 3.46 11.04 -9.19
N GLU A 153 3.54 12.37 -9.08
CA GLU A 153 2.81 13.18 -8.09
C GLU A 153 1.30 12.99 -8.24
N ALA A 154 0.75 13.15 -9.45
CA ALA A 154 -0.68 12.96 -9.69
C ALA A 154 -1.15 11.53 -9.38
N ILE A 155 -0.34 10.52 -9.69
CA ILE A 155 -0.63 9.11 -9.37
C ILE A 155 -0.62 8.90 -7.85
N LEU A 156 0.37 9.45 -7.15
CA LEU A 156 0.57 9.27 -5.72
C LEU A 156 -0.53 9.94 -4.91
N LEU A 157 -0.90 11.18 -5.25
CA LEU A 157 -1.98 11.90 -4.55
C LEU A 157 -3.34 11.18 -4.58
N CYS A 158 -3.53 10.17 -5.43
CA CYS A 158 -4.72 9.32 -5.39
C CYS A 158 -4.80 8.38 -4.17
N THR A 159 -3.69 8.16 -3.42
CA THR A 159 -3.71 7.38 -2.16
C THR A 159 -4.35 8.17 -1.02
N GLY A 160 -4.27 9.50 -1.05
CA GLY A 160 -4.80 10.35 0.00
C GLY A 160 -6.32 10.24 0.15
N LEU A 161 -6.79 9.89 1.35
CA LEU A 161 -8.21 9.63 1.65
C LEU A 161 -9.12 10.87 1.49
N HIS A 162 -8.54 12.07 1.62
CA HIS A 162 -9.25 13.34 1.54
C HIS A 162 -8.99 14.11 0.23
N VAL A 163 -8.22 13.52 -0.67
CA VAL A 163 -7.91 14.13 -1.96
C VAL A 163 -9.11 14.00 -2.90
N ASP A 164 -9.56 15.14 -3.43
CA ASP A 164 -10.54 15.22 -4.52
C ASP A 164 -9.84 14.91 -5.85
N ILE A 165 -9.89 13.63 -6.24
CA ILE A 165 -9.26 13.11 -7.46
C ILE A 165 -9.77 13.83 -8.72
N SER A 166 -10.98 14.38 -8.70
CA SER A 166 -11.54 15.10 -9.85
C SER A 166 -10.82 16.42 -10.14
N ARG A 167 -10.10 16.96 -9.16
CA ARG A 167 -9.31 18.20 -9.29
C ARG A 167 -7.85 17.96 -9.67
N LEU A 168 -7.38 16.71 -9.64
CA LEU A 168 -6.02 16.37 -10.03
C LEU A 168 -5.86 16.49 -11.55
N SER A 169 -4.70 16.98 -11.97
CA SER A 169 -4.34 17.08 -13.39
C SER A 169 -3.51 15.88 -13.81
N PHE A 170 -4.02 15.10 -14.76
CA PHE A 170 -3.32 13.93 -15.30
C PHE A 170 -2.85 14.20 -16.72
N SER A 171 -1.67 13.69 -17.08
CA SER A 171 -1.12 13.83 -18.44
C SER A 171 -1.90 13.04 -19.50
N SER A 172 -2.73 12.07 -19.09
CA SER A 172 -3.57 11.25 -19.97
C SER A 172 -4.62 10.47 -19.16
N GLU A 173 -5.59 9.86 -19.85
CA GLU A 173 -6.54 8.93 -19.23
C GLU A 173 -5.87 7.67 -18.65
N ASN A 174 -4.77 7.20 -19.25
CA ASN A 174 -4.00 6.08 -18.69
C ASN A 174 -3.34 6.48 -17.36
N HIS A 175 -2.76 7.67 -17.27
CA HIS A 175 -2.21 8.17 -16.00
C HIS A 175 -3.28 8.34 -14.92
N LYS A 176 -4.48 8.80 -15.30
CA LYS A 176 -5.63 8.85 -14.40
C LYS A 176 -6.07 7.46 -13.95
N LEU A 177 -6.11 6.50 -14.86
CA LEU A 177 -6.40 5.10 -14.55
C LEU A 177 -5.36 4.51 -13.59
N LEU A 178 -4.07 4.78 -13.81
CA LEU A 178 -2.97 4.33 -12.97
C LEU A 178 -3.01 4.96 -11.57
N GLY A 179 -3.34 6.26 -11.46
CA GLY A 179 -3.57 6.90 -10.16
C GLY A 179 -4.71 6.23 -9.39
N ARG A 180 -5.85 6.00 -10.06
CA ARG A 180 -6.97 5.25 -9.48
C ARG A 180 -6.60 3.84 -9.04
N MET A 181 -5.79 3.13 -9.84
CA MET A 181 -5.30 1.80 -9.48
C MET A 181 -4.36 1.84 -8.28
N LEU A 182 -3.52 2.86 -8.14
CA LEU A 182 -2.65 2.98 -6.97
C LEU A 182 -3.47 3.25 -5.71
N GLY A 183 -4.39 4.21 -5.76
CA GLY A 183 -5.30 4.50 -4.62
C GLY A 183 -6.16 3.30 -4.24
N ALA A 184 -6.65 2.53 -5.21
CA ALA A 184 -7.37 1.28 -4.95
C ALA A 184 -6.44 0.19 -4.39
N GLY A 185 -5.25 0.05 -4.96
CA GLY A 185 -4.26 -0.94 -4.55
C GLY A 185 -3.79 -0.73 -3.11
N ASP A 186 -3.70 0.52 -2.68
CA ASP A 186 -3.34 0.89 -1.31
C ASP A 186 -4.41 0.43 -0.30
N LEU A 187 -5.68 0.78 -0.57
CA LEU A 187 -6.83 0.36 0.24
C LEU A 187 -7.03 -1.16 0.25
N LEU A 188 -6.97 -1.80 -0.91
CA LEU A 188 -7.20 -3.24 -1.04
C LEU A 188 -6.03 -4.05 -0.46
N GLY A 189 -4.79 -3.59 -0.70
CA GLY A 189 -3.56 -4.20 -0.19
C GLY A 189 -3.56 -4.28 1.32
N GLN A 190 -3.77 -3.14 1.99
CA GLN A 190 -3.78 -3.11 3.46
C GLN A 190 -4.90 -3.95 4.07
N MET A 191 -6.13 -3.86 3.52
CA MET A 191 -7.29 -4.53 4.13
C MET A 191 -7.28 -6.04 3.90
N ALA A 192 -6.64 -6.49 2.82
CA ALA A 192 -6.45 -7.91 2.52
C ALA A 192 -5.19 -8.49 3.19
N ALA A 193 -4.37 -7.68 3.85
CA ALA A 193 -3.19 -8.17 4.56
C ALA A 193 -3.61 -9.17 5.65
N ARG A 194 -2.85 -10.25 5.77
CA ARG A 194 -3.16 -11.31 6.75
C ARG A 194 -3.07 -10.78 8.18
N ASN A 195 -2.17 -9.86 8.47
CA ASN A 195 -1.99 -9.25 9.78
C ASN A 195 -2.68 -7.88 9.90
N TYR A 196 -3.65 -7.58 9.03
CA TYR A 196 -4.33 -6.29 8.98
C TYR A 196 -4.85 -5.83 10.35
N LEU A 197 -5.58 -6.70 11.07
CA LEU A 197 -6.18 -6.33 12.35
C LEU A 197 -5.13 -6.08 13.45
N GLU A 198 -4.05 -6.86 13.46
CA GLU A 198 -2.91 -6.62 14.33
C GLU A 198 -2.22 -5.28 14.00
N LYS A 199 -2.05 -4.98 12.71
CA LYS A 199 -1.46 -3.71 12.25
C LYS A 199 -2.29 -2.49 12.66
N LEU A 200 -3.62 -2.59 12.72
CA LEU A 200 -4.47 -1.49 13.19
C LEU A 200 -4.10 -0.99 14.60
N LEU A 201 -3.56 -1.84 15.47
CA LEU A 201 -3.09 -1.39 16.80
C LEU A 201 -1.92 -0.40 16.68
N PHE A 202 -1.04 -0.62 15.71
CA PHE A 202 0.05 0.28 15.40
C PHE A 202 -0.43 1.52 14.65
N LEU A 203 -1.41 1.39 13.75
CA LEU A 203 -2.02 2.54 13.08
C LEU A 203 -2.56 3.55 14.08
N TYR A 204 -3.20 3.09 15.17
CA TYR A 204 -3.64 3.98 16.25
C TYR A 204 -2.46 4.77 16.85
N ARG A 205 -1.31 4.12 17.07
CA ARG A 205 -0.11 4.81 17.60
C ARG A 205 0.44 5.83 16.63
N GLU A 206 0.43 5.50 15.34
CA GLU A 206 0.83 6.45 14.30
C GLU A 206 -0.13 7.64 14.22
N PHE A 207 -1.44 7.40 14.34
CA PHE A 207 -2.46 8.44 14.42
C PHE A 207 -2.28 9.34 15.64
N GLN A 208 -1.90 8.80 16.80
CA GLN A 208 -1.60 9.60 17.99
C GLN A 208 -0.43 10.56 17.73
N GLU A 209 0.66 10.07 17.13
CA GLU A 209 1.83 10.90 16.83
C GLU A 209 1.55 11.92 15.71
N GLY A 210 0.84 11.49 14.66
CA GLY A 210 0.39 12.31 13.54
C GLY A 210 -0.78 13.24 13.88
N LYS A 211 -1.28 13.22 15.12
CA LYS A 211 -2.41 14.03 15.62
C LYS A 211 -3.69 13.87 14.79
N VAL A 212 -3.93 12.66 14.27
CA VAL A 212 -5.18 12.32 13.59
C VAL A 212 -6.30 12.26 14.62
N ALA A 213 -7.32 13.10 14.44
CA ALA A 213 -8.46 13.17 15.34
C ALA A 213 -9.47 12.05 15.07
N GLY A 214 -10.39 11.84 16.02
CA GLY A 214 -11.53 10.95 15.82
C GLY A 214 -11.34 9.52 16.32
N PHE A 215 -10.25 9.20 17.05
CA PHE A 215 -10.04 7.89 17.67
C PHE A 215 -9.71 8.04 19.16
N VAL A 216 -10.47 7.35 20.01
CA VAL A 216 -10.30 7.40 21.48
C VAL A 216 -9.17 6.46 21.90
N ASP A 217 -9.20 5.22 21.45
CA ASP A 217 -8.22 4.17 21.73
C ASP A 217 -8.12 3.17 20.56
N GLU A 218 -7.26 2.17 20.72
CA GLU A 218 -7.08 1.09 19.74
C GLU A 218 -8.39 0.30 19.48
N PHE A 219 -9.23 0.13 20.51
CA PHE A 219 -10.47 -0.62 20.39
C PHE A 219 -11.52 0.18 19.59
N ASP A 220 -11.61 1.49 19.82
CA ASP A 220 -12.44 2.41 19.04
C ASP A 220 -12.02 2.44 17.56
N LEU A 221 -10.72 2.41 17.25
CA LEU A 221 -10.24 2.28 15.87
C LEU A 221 -10.69 0.95 15.22
N LEU A 222 -10.58 -0.17 15.95
CA LEU A 222 -11.08 -1.47 15.47
C LEU A 222 -12.59 -1.42 15.21
N GLN A 223 -13.38 -0.80 16.09
CA GLN A 223 -14.83 -0.66 15.89
C GLN A 223 -15.17 0.20 14.65
N LYS A 224 -14.46 1.32 14.48
CA LYS A 224 -14.64 2.22 13.33
C LYS A 224 -14.18 1.64 12.00
N THR A 225 -13.39 0.57 12.02
CA THR A 225 -12.96 -0.13 10.81
C THR A 225 -14.13 -0.64 9.96
N PHE A 226 -15.27 -0.99 10.56
CA PHE A 226 -16.48 -1.35 9.79
C PHE A 226 -17.03 -0.16 8.98
N ALA A 227 -17.05 1.04 9.56
CA ALA A 227 -17.47 2.24 8.86
C ALA A 227 -16.46 2.60 7.76
N PHE A 228 -15.16 2.52 8.07
CA PHE A 228 -14.08 2.74 7.12
C PHE A 228 -14.15 1.79 5.91
N TYR A 229 -14.55 0.53 6.10
CA TYR A 229 -14.78 -0.39 4.98
C TYR A 229 -15.93 0.09 4.07
N GLY A 230 -17.03 0.54 4.66
CA GLY A 230 -18.14 1.11 3.89
C GLY A 230 -17.73 2.35 3.10
N GLU A 231 -16.89 3.21 3.69
CA GLU A 231 -16.31 4.38 3.02
C GLU A 231 -15.35 3.97 1.89
N THR A 232 -14.50 2.97 2.13
CA THR A 232 -13.58 2.40 1.14
C THR A 232 -14.35 1.87 -0.06
N HIS A 233 -15.43 1.11 0.16
CA HIS A 233 -16.26 0.58 -0.94
C HIS A 233 -16.89 1.71 -1.77
N ARG A 234 -17.37 2.79 -1.13
CA ARG A 234 -17.88 3.96 -1.85
C ARG A 234 -16.77 4.68 -2.63
N ARG A 235 -15.61 4.91 -2.01
CA ARG A 235 -14.46 5.55 -2.66
C ARG A 235 -13.99 4.75 -3.88
N LEU A 236 -13.95 3.42 -3.77
CA LEU A 236 -13.64 2.53 -4.90
C LEU A 236 -14.62 2.72 -6.06
N ALA A 237 -15.91 2.70 -5.78
CA ALA A 237 -16.96 2.82 -6.80
C ALA A 237 -17.03 4.22 -7.44
N ASP A 238 -17.03 5.27 -6.62
CA ASP A 238 -17.40 6.62 -7.02
C ASP A 238 -16.19 7.46 -7.47
N GLU A 239 -15.05 7.33 -6.79
CA GLU A 239 -13.88 8.22 -6.98
C GLU A 239 -12.75 7.52 -7.75
N LEU A 240 -12.46 6.27 -7.37
CA LEU A 240 -11.42 5.44 -7.96
C LEU A 240 -11.89 4.67 -9.20
N GLY A 241 -13.11 4.94 -9.68
CA GLY A 241 -13.61 4.46 -10.96
C GLY A 241 -13.82 2.95 -11.05
N GLY A 242 -14.04 2.27 -9.92
CA GLY A 242 -14.32 0.84 -9.84
C GLY A 242 -13.21 -0.02 -10.46
N VAL A 243 -11.94 0.36 -10.28
CA VAL A 243 -10.80 -0.35 -10.88
C VAL A 243 -10.53 -1.71 -10.25
N ASP A 244 -11.04 -1.95 -9.03
CA ASP A 244 -11.05 -3.25 -8.34
C ASP A 244 -11.63 -4.37 -9.22
N ARG A 245 -12.54 -4.04 -10.15
CA ARG A 245 -13.06 -4.98 -11.16
C ARG A 245 -11.97 -5.71 -11.97
N TYR A 246 -10.77 -5.14 -12.08
CA TYR A 246 -9.64 -5.72 -12.83
C TYR A 246 -8.94 -6.87 -12.09
N LEU A 247 -9.20 -7.07 -10.80
CA LEU A 247 -8.65 -8.21 -10.06
C LEU A 247 -9.17 -9.55 -10.58
N LEU A 248 -10.45 -9.65 -10.92
CA LEU A 248 -11.05 -10.85 -11.48
C LEU A 248 -10.38 -11.32 -12.79
N PRO A 249 -10.25 -10.49 -13.84
CA PRO A 249 -9.55 -10.89 -15.06
C PRO A 249 -8.07 -11.18 -14.81
N HIS A 250 -7.41 -10.48 -13.86
CA HIS A 250 -6.05 -10.82 -13.45
C HIS A 250 -5.94 -12.25 -12.90
N PHE A 251 -6.75 -12.62 -11.89
CA PHE A 251 -6.71 -13.95 -11.28
C PHE A 251 -7.09 -15.05 -12.28
N ARG A 252 -8.04 -14.78 -13.17
CA ARG A 252 -8.41 -15.70 -14.24
C ARG A 252 -7.25 -15.93 -15.19
N ALA A 253 -6.57 -14.88 -15.64
CA ALA A 253 -5.46 -14.99 -16.57
C ALA A 253 -4.22 -15.66 -15.95
N ARG A 254 -3.93 -15.38 -14.67
CA ARG A 254 -2.71 -15.88 -14.01
C ARG A 254 -2.84 -17.29 -13.46
N TRP A 255 -4.00 -17.66 -12.92
CA TRP A 255 -4.19 -18.92 -12.20
C TRP A 255 -5.50 -19.66 -12.56
N GLY A 256 -6.28 -19.18 -13.53
CA GLY A 256 -7.59 -19.77 -13.84
C GLY A 256 -8.62 -19.58 -12.73
N ILE A 257 -8.39 -18.66 -11.81
CA ILE A 257 -9.26 -18.42 -10.65
C ILE A 257 -10.30 -17.37 -11.05
N ALA A 258 -11.58 -17.75 -11.01
CA ALA A 258 -12.71 -16.88 -11.35
C ALA A 258 -13.34 -16.21 -10.11
N GLN A 259 -12.50 -15.81 -9.15
CA GLN A 259 -12.90 -15.17 -7.90
C GLN A 259 -12.01 -13.96 -7.63
N ASP A 260 -12.55 -12.94 -6.98
CA ASP A 260 -11.77 -11.84 -6.42
C ASP A 260 -11.24 -12.22 -5.04
N LEU A 261 -9.96 -12.58 -4.98
CA LEU A 261 -9.32 -13.02 -3.75
C LEU A 261 -9.05 -11.86 -2.77
N TYR A 262 -9.01 -10.59 -3.22
CA TYR A 262 -8.92 -9.45 -2.31
C TYR A 262 -10.24 -9.26 -1.58
N ALA A 263 -11.35 -9.18 -2.31
CA ALA A 263 -12.68 -9.05 -1.71
C ALA A 263 -12.95 -10.17 -0.69
N GLN A 264 -12.67 -11.42 -1.08
CA GLN A 264 -12.83 -12.58 -0.18
C GLN A 264 -11.97 -12.48 1.09
N THR A 265 -10.72 -12.03 0.96
CA THR A 265 -9.81 -11.91 2.12
C THR A 265 -10.23 -10.77 3.04
N ILE A 266 -10.69 -9.65 2.47
CA ILE A 266 -11.21 -8.50 3.24
C ILE A 266 -12.46 -8.92 4.02
N GLU A 267 -13.40 -9.62 3.38
CA GLU A 267 -14.59 -10.16 4.06
C GLU A 267 -14.21 -11.08 5.24
N GLN A 268 -13.24 -11.98 5.05
CA GLN A 268 -12.75 -12.85 6.12
C GLN A 268 -12.11 -12.07 7.27
N ASN A 269 -11.38 -10.99 6.96
CA ASN A 269 -10.81 -10.10 7.96
C ASN A 269 -11.92 -9.35 8.74
N LEU A 270 -12.98 -8.91 8.09
CA LEU A 270 -14.13 -8.26 8.74
C LEU A 270 -14.94 -9.23 9.61
N ASP A 271 -15.15 -10.46 9.15
CA ASP A 271 -15.77 -11.52 9.95
C ASP A 271 -14.93 -11.87 11.19
N TYR A 272 -13.61 -11.82 11.05
CA TYR A 272 -12.71 -12.00 12.17
C TYR A 272 -12.73 -10.80 13.13
N LEU A 273 -12.72 -9.58 12.60
CA LEU A 273 -12.85 -8.34 13.37
C LEU A 273 -14.11 -8.33 14.23
N ARG A 274 -15.24 -8.83 13.71
CA ARG A 274 -16.47 -8.96 14.49
C ARG A 274 -16.26 -9.82 15.74
N ARG A 275 -15.62 -10.99 15.58
CA ARG A 275 -15.29 -11.89 16.70
C ARG A 275 -14.30 -11.26 17.69
N VAL A 276 -13.36 -10.45 17.19
CA VAL A 276 -12.40 -9.68 18.02
C VAL A 276 -13.13 -8.65 18.87
N ILE A 277 -14.01 -7.86 18.28
CA ILE A 277 -14.79 -6.82 18.98
C ILE A 277 -15.77 -7.45 19.98
N ASP A 278 -16.38 -8.59 19.66
CA ASP A 278 -17.30 -9.31 20.55
C ASP A 278 -16.64 -9.79 21.86
N GLN A 279 -15.29 -9.86 21.94
CA GLN A 279 -14.58 -10.14 23.20
C GLN A 279 -14.62 -8.95 24.19
N GLY A 280 -14.94 -7.75 23.70
CA GLY A 280 -14.95 -6.53 24.48
C GLY A 280 -13.55 -5.89 24.66
N PRO A 281 -13.52 -4.64 25.18
CA PRO A 281 -12.32 -3.80 25.23
C PRO A 281 -11.20 -4.35 26.12
N GLU A 282 -11.50 -5.27 27.04
CA GLU A 282 -10.49 -5.86 27.94
C GLU A 282 -9.74 -7.05 27.33
N LYS A 283 -10.35 -7.76 26.36
CA LYS A 283 -9.87 -9.08 25.88
C LYS A 283 -9.68 -9.19 24.38
N TYR A 284 -10.04 -8.17 23.59
CA TYR A 284 -9.93 -8.22 22.12
C TYR A 284 -8.53 -8.60 21.61
N ARG A 285 -7.47 -8.16 22.30
CA ARG A 285 -6.07 -8.48 21.94
C ARG A 285 -5.74 -9.97 22.06
N ASP A 286 -6.48 -10.74 22.87
CA ASP A 286 -6.23 -12.19 23.04
C ASP A 286 -6.48 -13.00 21.77
N LEU A 287 -7.22 -12.43 20.81
CA LEU A 287 -7.45 -13.03 19.50
C LEU A 287 -6.45 -12.55 18.44
N LEU A 288 -5.80 -11.41 18.63
CA LEU A 288 -4.86 -10.82 17.66
C LEU A 288 -3.46 -11.47 17.79
N ARG A 289 -3.30 -12.68 17.25
CA ARG A 289 -2.14 -13.57 17.50
C ARG A 289 -1.12 -13.65 16.36
N ARG A 290 -1.30 -12.92 15.27
CA ARG A 290 -0.42 -13.05 14.10
C ARG A 290 0.91 -12.34 14.35
N ASP A 291 1.98 -13.01 13.93
CA ASP A 291 3.36 -12.49 13.84
C ASP A 291 3.94 -11.89 15.14
N GLY A 292 3.38 -12.24 16.31
CA GLY A 292 3.83 -11.74 17.62
C GLY A 292 3.65 -10.23 17.80
N MET A 293 2.70 -9.63 17.06
CA MET A 293 2.52 -8.19 16.97
C MET A 293 2.04 -7.56 18.29
N VAL A 294 1.15 -8.22 19.02
CA VAL A 294 0.65 -7.72 20.32
C VAL A 294 1.76 -7.71 21.38
N GLU A 295 2.63 -8.72 21.39
CA GLU A 295 3.79 -8.76 22.27
C GLU A 295 4.82 -7.67 21.91
N ARG A 296 4.99 -7.41 20.60
CA ARG A 296 5.82 -6.29 20.12
C ARG A 296 5.25 -4.94 20.56
N LEU A 297 3.96 -4.69 20.36
CA LEU A 297 3.27 -3.47 20.79
C LEU A 297 3.48 -3.22 22.29
N SER A 298 3.34 -4.27 23.12
CA SER A 298 3.55 -4.19 24.57
C SER A 298 4.99 -3.81 24.94
N ARG A 299 5.99 -4.30 24.20
CA ARG A 299 7.40 -3.95 24.40
C ARG A 299 7.70 -2.50 24.02
N LEU A 300 7.12 -2.02 22.92
CA LEU A 300 7.39 -0.68 22.39
C LEU A 300 6.67 0.41 23.18
N TYR A 301 5.39 0.21 23.53
CA TYR A 301 4.52 1.29 24.02
C TYR A 301 3.99 1.11 25.45
N VAL A 302 4.01 -0.09 26.01
CA VAL A 302 3.45 -0.34 27.36
C VAL A 302 4.52 -0.38 28.44
N ARG A 303 5.70 -0.95 28.14
CA ARG A 303 6.78 -1.10 29.15
C ARG A 303 7.82 0.02 29.15
N GLY A 304 7.76 0.96 28.20
CA GLY A 304 8.82 1.96 27.99
C GLY A 304 10.17 1.31 27.63
N PRO A 305 11.12 2.06 27.06
CA PRO A 305 12.48 1.54 26.91
C PRO A 305 13.04 1.21 28.30
N ARG A 306 13.59 -0.01 28.46
CA ARG A 306 14.45 -0.32 29.60
C ARG A 306 15.77 0.40 29.49
#